data_AF-A0A0K0DZN5-F1
#
_entry.id   AF-A0A0K0DZN5-F1
#
_cell.length_a   1.000
_cell.length_b   1.000
_cell.length_c   1.000
_cell.angle_alpha   90.00
_cell.angle_beta   90.00
_cell.angle_gamma   90.00
#
_symmetry.space_group_name_H-M   'P 1'
#
loop_
_entity.id
_entity.type
_entity.pdbx_description
1 polymer ?
#
loop_
_entity_poly.entity_id
_entity_poly.type
_entity_poly.pdbx_seq_one_letter_code
_entity_poly.pdbx_strand_id
1 'polypeptide(L)'
;MIARICFYTFLSLLGAACILVLLVITNFPTLQQRYEHTGHWTCGNGENEQLSAISASYRCPKAKENLNQCCKYHDACYHNQVGRHFCDLSFCKCLLANLEYSNSSNDNNCISTAKVYCNFVTVMGIFPYTDSVWYEEEGDKHKTVHQLSILSSIRNFLKSLFNKR
;
A
#
# COMPACT_ATOMS: atom_id res chain seq x y z
N MET A 1 4.35 37.51 -41.87
CA MET A 1 5.61 37.01 -41.28
C MET A 1 5.42 36.52 -39.84
N ILE A 2 4.84 37.34 -38.95
CA ILE A 2 4.58 37.00 -37.53
C ILE A 2 3.84 35.65 -37.39
N ALA A 3 2.73 35.44 -38.11
CA ALA A 3 1.96 34.20 -38.02
C ALA A 3 2.78 32.92 -38.34
N ARG A 4 3.72 32.99 -39.30
CA ARG A 4 4.61 31.85 -39.62
C ARG A 4 5.59 31.59 -38.49
N ILE A 5 6.21 32.64 -37.94
CA ILE A 5 7.13 32.52 -36.79
C ILE A 5 6.39 31.89 -35.61
N CYS A 6 5.18 32.39 -35.29
CA CYS A 6 4.34 31.83 -34.22
C CYS A 6 3.98 30.35 -34.46
N PHE A 7 3.70 29.97 -35.70
CA PHE A 7 3.40 28.58 -36.04
C PHE A 7 4.63 27.66 -35.85
N TYR A 8 5.82 28.07 -36.29
CA TYR A 8 7.04 27.28 -36.10
C TYR A 8 7.49 27.20 -34.65
N THR A 9 7.38 28.28 -33.88
CA THR A 9 7.69 28.24 -32.44
C THR A 9 6.70 27.33 -31.71
N PHE A 10 5.41 27.36 -32.06
CA PHE A 10 4.42 26.44 -31.52
C PHE A 10 4.75 24.96 -31.84
N LEU A 11 5.04 24.64 -33.10
CA LEU A 11 5.43 23.29 -33.50
C LEU A 11 6.72 22.83 -32.80
N SER A 12 7.71 23.71 -32.66
CA SER A 12 8.96 23.42 -31.97
C SER A 12 8.73 23.13 -30.48
N LEU A 13 7.86 23.89 -29.81
CA LEU A 13 7.50 23.66 -28.41
C LEU A 13 6.71 22.37 -28.24
N LEU A 14 5.77 22.07 -29.14
CA LEU A 14 5.03 20.81 -29.14
C LEU A 14 5.98 19.62 -29.34
N GLY A 15 6.90 19.72 -30.30
CA GLY A 15 7.93 18.70 -30.54
C GLY A 15 8.82 18.48 -29.31
N ALA A 16 9.30 19.55 -28.68
CA ALA A 16 10.09 19.46 -27.45
C ALA A 16 9.30 18.83 -26.29
N ALA A 17 8.02 19.18 -26.14
CA ALA A 17 7.14 18.59 -25.13
C ALA A 17 6.92 17.09 -25.39
N CYS A 18 6.68 16.68 -26.64
CA CYS A 18 6.56 15.27 -27.01
C CYS A 18 7.85 14.49 -26.74
N ILE A 19 9.02 15.04 -27.08
CA ILE A 19 10.32 14.42 -26.77
C ILE A 19 10.49 14.27 -25.27
N LEU A 20 10.17 15.29 -24.47
CA LEU A 20 10.25 15.23 -23.01
C LEU A 20 9.33 14.14 -22.45
N VAL A 21 8.09 14.05 -22.93
CA VAL A 21 7.14 13.01 -22.52
C VAL A 21 7.65 11.61 -22.89
N LEU A 22 8.20 11.41 -24.09
CA LEU A 22 8.78 10.13 -24.49
C LEU A 22 9.99 9.76 -23.64
N LEU A 23 10.85 10.73 -23.31
CA LEU A 23 11.98 10.50 -22.41
C LEU A 23 11.49 10.10 -21.02
N VAL A 24 10.46 10.76 -20.48
CA VAL A 24 9.88 10.39 -19.19
C VAL A 24 9.28 8.97 -19.26
N ILE A 25 8.50 8.64 -20.27
CA ILE A 25 7.88 7.31 -20.41
C ILE A 25 8.93 6.21 -20.54
N THR A 26 10.00 6.45 -21.30
CA THR A 26 11.04 5.44 -21.55
C THR A 26 12.05 5.29 -20.41
N ASN A 27 12.29 6.35 -19.62
CA ASN A 27 13.26 6.31 -18.53
C ASN A 27 12.62 6.09 -17.15
N PHE A 28 11.31 6.26 -17.02
CA PHE A 28 10.64 6.01 -15.74
C PHE A 28 10.37 4.51 -15.59
N PRO A 29 10.98 3.84 -14.60
CA PRO A 29 10.79 2.42 -14.42
C PRO A 29 9.31 2.13 -14.13
N THR A 30 8.81 1.06 -14.74
CA THR A 30 7.46 0.56 -14.45
C THR A 30 7.35 0.18 -12.98
N LEU A 31 6.11 0.12 -12.47
CA LEU A 31 5.88 -0.29 -11.09
C LEU A 31 6.43 -1.71 -10.83
N GLN A 32 6.26 -2.61 -11.79
CA GLN A 32 6.83 -3.97 -11.76
C GLN A 32 8.35 -3.96 -11.64
N GLN A 33 9.04 -3.17 -12.48
CA GLN A 33 10.50 -3.08 -12.43
C GLN A 33 11.00 -2.49 -11.10
N ARG A 34 10.27 -1.53 -10.52
CA ARG A 34 10.59 -1.01 -9.18
C ARG A 34 10.42 -2.07 -8.08
N TYR A 35 9.38 -2.89 -8.19
CA TYR A 35 9.12 -3.97 -7.23
C TYR A 35 10.20 -5.05 -7.28
N GLU A 36 10.63 -5.48 -8.46
CA GLU A 36 11.68 -6.49 -8.62
C GLU A 36 12.99 -6.11 -7.93
N HIS A 37 13.32 -4.81 -7.90
CA HIS A 37 14.51 -4.30 -7.22
C HIS A 37 14.38 -4.25 -5.68
N THR A 38 13.20 -4.56 -5.13
CA THR A 38 13.00 -4.61 -3.68
C THR A 38 13.43 -5.95 -3.08
N GLY A 39 13.60 -7.02 -3.85
CA GLY A 39 13.88 -8.34 -3.27
C GLY A 39 12.66 -8.93 -2.54
N HIS A 40 12.88 -9.94 -1.68
CA HIS A 40 11.78 -10.70 -1.08
C HIS A 40 10.91 -9.83 -0.16
N TRP A 41 9.63 -9.78 -0.48
CA TRP A 41 8.63 -9.00 0.24
C TRP A 41 7.31 -9.77 0.26
N THR A 42 6.56 -9.71 1.36
CA THR A 42 5.30 -10.46 1.53
C THR A 42 4.20 -9.61 2.15
N CYS A 43 4.40 -8.30 2.30
CA CYS A 43 3.42 -7.45 2.98
C CYS A 43 2.30 -7.01 2.03
N GLY A 44 1.10 -7.57 2.17
CA GLY A 44 -0.05 -7.26 1.32
C GLY A 44 -0.23 -8.28 0.20
N ASN A 45 -1.08 -7.96 -0.78
CA ASN A 45 -1.39 -8.83 -1.91
C ASN A 45 -1.45 -8.02 -3.23
N GLY A 46 -1.04 -8.64 -4.34
CA GLY A 46 -1.12 -8.03 -5.67
C GLY A 46 -0.49 -6.63 -5.73
N GLU A 47 -1.22 -5.64 -6.21
CA GLU A 47 -0.73 -4.25 -6.28
C GLU A 47 -0.35 -3.65 -4.91
N ASN A 48 -1.04 -4.05 -3.83
CA ASN A 48 -0.73 -3.56 -2.48
C ASN A 48 0.63 -4.08 -2.00
N GLU A 49 0.98 -5.31 -2.38
CA GLU A 49 2.29 -5.89 -2.09
C GLU A 49 3.40 -5.12 -2.80
N GLN A 50 3.19 -4.78 -4.07
CA GLN A 50 4.16 -4.03 -4.85
C GLN A 50 4.35 -2.61 -4.31
N LEU A 51 3.25 -1.92 -4.00
CA LEU A 51 3.29 -0.57 -3.44
C LEU A 51 3.92 -0.53 -2.04
N SER A 52 3.60 -1.51 -1.18
CA SER A 52 4.19 -1.58 0.14
C SER A 52 5.69 -1.87 0.05
N ALA A 53 6.14 -2.80 -0.80
CA ALA A 53 7.55 -3.12 -0.99
C ALA A 53 8.37 -1.89 -1.44
N ILE A 54 7.84 -1.15 -2.43
CA ILE A 54 8.43 0.08 -2.94
C ILE A 54 8.48 1.12 -1.80
N SER A 55 7.36 1.34 -1.10
CA SER A 55 7.29 2.28 0.01
C SER A 55 8.33 2.00 1.09
N ALA A 56 8.44 0.75 1.56
CA ALA A 56 9.42 0.37 2.57
C ALA A 56 10.87 0.52 2.06
N SER A 57 11.14 0.12 0.82
CA SER A 57 12.49 0.20 0.23
C SER A 57 13.01 1.62 0.12
N TYR A 58 12.17 2.58 -0.29
CA TYR A 58 12.59 3.96 -0.48
C TYR A 58 12.48 4.81 0.79
N ARG A 59 11.43 4.60 1.60
CA ARG A 59 11.14 5.47 2.75
C ARG A 59 11.70 4.95 4.06
N CYS A 60 11.90 3.64 4.17
CA CYS A 60 12.35 3.03 5.42
C CYS A 60 13.30 1.85 5.20
N PRO A 61 14.41 2.02 4.44
CA PRO A 61 15.28 0.92 4.05
C PRO A 61 15.88 0.18 5.26
N LYS A 62 16.22 0.91 6.33
CA LYS A 62 16.85 0.32 7.53
C LYS A 62 15.94 -0.64 8.30
N ALA A 63 14.64 -0.36 8.35
CA ALA A 63 13.69 -1.22 9.06
C ALA A 63 12.92 -2.16 8.11
N LYS A 64 13.17 -2.08 6.80
CA LYS A 64 12.39 -2.76 5.77
C LYS A 64 12.12 -4.23 6.08
N GLU A 65 13.16 -5.03 6.32
CA GLU A 65 13.00 -6.46 6.58
C GLU A 65 12.19 -6.70 7.86
N ASN A 66 12.43 -5.90 8.90
CA ASN A 66 11.70 -5.99 10.15
C ASN A 66 10.21 -5.62 9.98
N LEU A 67 9.89 -4.64 9.13
CA LEU A 67 8.50 -4.33 8.78
C LEU A 67 7.86 -5.48 8.01
N ASN A 68 8.59 -6.12 7.09
CA ASN A 68 8.14 -7.29 6.34
C ASN A 68 7.80 -8.46 7.27
N GLN A 69 8.63 -8.70 8.29
CA GLN A 69 8.39 -9.72 9.31
C GLN A 69 7.11 -9.45 10.11
N CYS A 70 6.81 -8.20 10.44
CA CYS A 70 5.53 -7.86 11.07
C CYS A 70 4.34 -8.26 10.20
N CYS A 71 4.44 -8.13 8.87
CA CYS A 71 3.37 -8.54 7.96
C CYS A 71 3.20 -10.07 7.94
N LYS A 72 4.31 -10.83 7.93
CA LYS A 72 4.24 -12.32 8.04
C LYS A 72 3.51 -12.77 9.30
N TYR A 73 3.79 -12.14 10.44
CA TYR A 73 3.09 -12.45 11.70
C TYR A 73 1.64 -11.99 11.69
N HIS A 74 1.32 -10.89 11.00
CA HIS A 74 -0.05 -10.39 10.85
C HIS A 74 -0.89 -11.33 9.98
N ASP A 75 -0.36 -11.77 8.84
CA ASP A 75 -1.02 -12.72 7.95
C ASP A 75 -1.28 -14.05 8.67
N ALA A 76 -0.31 -14.55 9.44
CA ALA A 76 -0.49 -15.73 10.29
C ALA A 76 -1.55 -15.52 11.39
N CYS A 77 -1.63 -14.32 11.97
CA CYS A 77 -2.65 -13.98 12.97
C CYS A 77 -4.06 -13.97 12.35
N TYR A 78 -4.19 -13.39 11.15
CA TYR A 78 -5.41 -13.40 10.37
C TYR A 78 -5.84 -14.83 10.04
N HIS A 79 -4.92 -15.62 9.52
CA HIS A 79 -5.13 -17.03 9.22
C HIS A 79 -5.64 -17.83 10.42
N ASN A 80 -5.08 -17.58 11.61
CA ASN A 80 -5.48 -18.25 12.84
C ASN A 80 -6.77 -17.71 13.46
N GLN A 81 -7.41 -16.71 12.84
CA GLN A 81 -8.69 -16.16 13.25
C GLN A 81 -8.75 -15.75 14.74
N VAL A 82 -7.64 -15.24 15.28
CA VAL A 82 -7.49 -14.86 16.70
C VAL A 82 -8.32 -13.62 17.07
N GLY A 83 -8.86 -12.93 16.06
CA GLY A 83 -9.62 -11.70 16.21
C GLY A 83 -8.92 -10.54 15.51
N ARG A 84 -9.61 -9.97 14.52
CA ARG A 84 -9.08 -8.89 13.69
C ARG A 84 -8.45 -7.75 14.48
N HIS A 85 -9.17 -7.22 15.47
CA HIS A 85 -8.68 -6.09 16.26
C HIS A 85 -7.39 -6.42 17.01
N PHE A 86 -7.28 -7.63 17.54
CA PHE A 86 -6.07 -8.11 18.20
C PHE A 86 -4.90 -8.22 17.21
N CYS A 87 -5.14 -8.79 16.03
CA CYS A 87 -4.12 -8.91 14.98
C CYS A 87 -3.65 -7.54 14.50
N ASP A 88 -4.56 -6.62 14.20
CA ASP A 88 -4.25 -5.26 13.73
C ASP A 88 -3.46 -4.48 14.79
N LEU A 89 -3.88 -4.55 16.06
CA LEU A 89 -3.16 -3.88 17.16
C LEU A 89 -1.76 -4.47 17.38
N SER A 90 -1.62 -5.80 17.30
CA SER A 90 -0.33 -6.47 17.46
C SER A 90 0.62 -6.14 16.32
N PHE A 91 0.10 -6.06 15.09
CA PHE A 91 0.83 -5.58 13.93
C PHE A 91 1.31 -4.14 14.10
N CYS A 92 0.42 -3.21 14.48
CA CYS A 92 0.80 -1.81 14.72
C CYS A 92 1.91 -1.68 15.79
N LYS A 93 1.83 -2.46 16.88
CA LYS A 93 2.88 -2.50 17.92
C LYS A 93 4.19 -3.07 17.38
N CYS A 94 4.12 -4.15 16.59
CA CYS A 94 5.29 -4.75 15.94
C CYS A 94 6.02 -3.72 15.06
N LEU A 95 5.29 -2.97 14.24
CA LEU A 95 5.90 -1.96 13.36
C LEU A 95 6.67 -0.91 14.17
N LEU A 96 6.08 -0.36 15.23
CA LEU A 96 6.71 0.66 16.07
C LEU A 96 7.92 0.13 16.83
N ALA A 97 7.83 -1.07 17.41
CA ALA A 97 8.97 -1.70 18.09
C ALA A 97 10.15 -1.94 17.13
N ASN A 98 9.86 -2.33 15.88
CA ASN A 98 10.88 -2.56 14.87
C ASN A 98 11.51 -1.27 14.31
N LEU A 99 10.85 -0.12 14.47
CA LEU A 99 11.50 1.18 14.21
C LEU A 99 12.58 1.46 15.24
N GLU A 100 12.33 1.18 16.52
CA GLU A 100 13.34 1.33 17.57
C GLU A 100 14.51 0.37 17.36
N TYR A 101 14.21 -0.92 17.15
CA TYR A 101 15.22 -1.96 16.93
C TYR A 101 16.16 -1.64 15.74
N SER A 102 15.63 -0.99 14.70
CA SER A 102 16.39 -0.65 13.49
C SER A 102 17.08 0.73 13.55
N ASN A 103 17.07 1.42 14.70
CA ASN A 103 17.51 2.81 14.85
C ASN A 103 16.81 3.78 13.87
N SER A 104 15.53 3.54 13.62
CA SER A 104 14.64 4.29 12.72
C SER A 104 13.51 5.02 13.45
N SER A 105 13.50 4.99 14.79
CA SER A 105 12.47 5.64 15.61
C SER A 105 12.44 7.17 15.51
N ASN A 106 13.55 7.79 15.09
CA ASN A 106 13.64 9.23 14.82
C ASN A 106 13.46 9.59 13.33
N ASP A 107 13.31 8.59 12.45
CA ASP A 107 13.13 8.82 11.02
C ASP A 107 11.65 9.03 10.70
N ASN A 108 11.29 10.27 10.38
CA ASN A 108 9.92 10.65 10.04
C ASN A 108 9.33 9.86 8.85
N ASN A 109 10.17 9.48 7.88
CA ASN A 109 9.72 8.67 6.75
C ASN A 109 9.35 7.26 7.22
N CYS A 110 10.19 6.64 8.05
CA CYS A 110 9.89 5.36 8.67
C CYS A 110 8.64 5.40 9.56
N ILE A 111 8.52 6.40 10.44
CA ILE A 111 7.35 6.59 11.30
C ILE A 111 6.08 6.71 10.46
N SER A 112 6.12 7.53 9.39
CA SER A 112 4.98 7.72 8.51
C SER A 112 4.61 6.44 7.75
N THR A 113 5.59 5.67 7.26
CA THR A 113 5.35 4.38 6.59
C THR A 113 4.68 3.38 7.55
N ALA A 114 5.20 3.24 8.78
CA ALA A 114 4.61 2.37 9.80
C ALA A 114 3.16 2.77 10.13
N LYS A 115 2.89 4.08 10.28
CA LYS A 115 1.54 4.59 10.52
C LYS A 115 0.59 4.31 9.35
N VAL A 116 1.05 4.46 8.11
CA VAL A 116 0.25 4.15 6.91
C VAL A 116 -0.12 2.67 6.89
N TYR A 117 0.84 1.77 7.13
CA TYR A 117 0.57 0.33 7.18
C TYR A 117 -0.43 -0.03 8.29
N CYS A 118 -0.21 0.49 9.50
CA CYS A 118 -1.11 0.29 10.64
C CYS A 118 -2.55 0.78 10.34
N ASN A 119 -2.68 2.00 9.80
CA ASN A 119 -3.98 2.56 9.43
C ASN A 119 -4.65 1.75 8.30
N PHE A 120 -3.88 1.28 7.33
CA PHE A 120 -4.40 0.51 6.21
C PHE A 120 -5.08 -0.78 6.68
N VAL A 121 -4.42 -1.59 7.52
CA VAL A 121 -5.04 -2.83 8.04
C VAL A 121 -6.19 -2.54 9.02
N THR A 122 -6.09 -1.48 9.81
CA THR A 122 -7.15 -1.10 10.76
C THR A 122 -8.42 -0.64 10.04
N VAL A 123 -8.30 -0.03 8.86
CA VAL A 123 -9.46 0.43 8.07
C VAL A 123 -9.95 -0.64 7.11
N MET A 124 -9.05 -1.23 6.34
CA MET A 124 -9.37 -2.15 5.22
C MET A 124 -9.23 -3.63 5.57
N GLY A 125 -8.64 -3.96 6.71
CA GLY A 125 -8.30 -5.33 7.08
C GLY A 125 -9.48 -6.27 7.28
N ILE A 126 -10.73 -5.79 7.30
CA ILE A 126 -11.90 -6.68 7.42
C ILE A 126 -11.98 -7.65 6.25
N PHE A 127 -11.66 -7.21 5.03
CA PHE A 127 -11.72 -8.06 3.84
C PHE A 127 -10.70 -9.19 3.92
N PRO A 128 -9.37 -8.92 4.00
CA PRO A 128 -8.38 -9.98 4.12
C PRO A 128 -8.55 -10.82 5.39
N TYR A 129 -9.05 -10.25 6.50
CA TYR A 129 -9.35 -11.03 7.70
C TYR A 129 -10.44 -12.07 7.45
N THR A 130 -11.56 -11.69 6.83
CA THR A 130 -12.64 -12.63 6.50
C THR A 130 -12.25 -13.61 5.40
N ASP A 131 -11.41 -13.18 4.46
CA ASP A 131 -10.92 -14.02 3.37
C ASP A 131 -9.87 -15.03 3.83
N SER A 132 -9.16 -14.74 4.92
CA SER A 132 -8.22 -15.67 5.56
C SER A 132 -8.89 -16.80 6.36
N VAL A 133 -10.22 -16.82 6.42
CA VAL A 133 -10.98 -17.93 7.03
C VAL A 133 -10.87 -19.15 6.12
N TRP A 134 -10.36 -20.27 6.64
CA TRP A 134 -10.59 -21.56 6.00
C TRP A 134 -12.10 -21.85 5.97
N TYR A 135 -12.67 -21.96 4.77
CA TYR A 135 -13.84 -22.80 4.60
C TYR A 135 -13.35 -24.14 4.09
N GLU A 136 -13.66 -25.22 4.81
CA GLU A 136 -14.03 -26.43 4.10
C GLU A 136 -15.22 -26.02 3.22
N GLU A 137 -14.98 -26.06 1.93
CA GLU A 137 -15.96 -25.70 0.92
C GLU A 137 -17.16 -26.64 1.04
N GLU A 138 -18.28 -26.06 1.49
CA GLU A 138 -19.61 -26.34 0.96
C GLU A 138 -20.21 -25.00 0.43
N GLY A 139 -19.82 -24.65 -0.79
CA GLY A 139 -20.65 -23.95 -1.79
C GLY A 139 -20.97 -22.47 -1.66
N ASP A 140 -21.94 -22.07 -0.83
CA ASP A 140 -22.76 -20.87 -1.16
C ASP A 140 -22.75 -19.71 -0.16
N LYS A 141 -22.06 -19.84 0.99
CA LYS A 141 -22.09 -18.81 2.05
C LYS A 141 -21.16 -17.60 1.79
N HIS A 142 -20.22 -17.72 0.87
CA HIS A 142 -19.12 -16.76 0.68
C HIS A 142 -19.57 -15.41 0.08
N LYS A 143 -20.51 -15.41 -0.89
CA LYS A 143 -20.89 -14.20 -1.63
C LYS A 143 -21.62 -13.15 -0.78
N THR A 144 -22.49 -13.59 0.14
CA THR A 144 -23.31 -12.70 0.97
C THR A 144 -22.49 -11.99 2.05
N VAL A 145 -21.50 -12.66 2.64
CA VAL A 145 -20.60 -12.06 3.63
C VAL A 145 -19.72 -10.99 3.00
N HIS A 146 -19.23 -11.23 1.79
CA HIS A 146 -18.41 -10.27 1.04
C HIS A 146 -19.16 -8.96 0.72
N GLN A 147 -20.42 -9.03 0.29
CA GLN A 147 -21.21 -7.82 -0.01
C GLN A 147 -21.52 -6.98 1.23
N LEU A 148 -21.85 -7.62 2.36
CA LEU A 148 -22.15 -6.92 3.61
C LEU A 148 -20.91 -6.21 4.19
N SER A 149 -19.72 -6.78 4.02
CA SER A 149 -18.48 -6.16 4.52
C SER A 149 -18.06 -4.92 3.72
N ILE A 150 -18.31 -4.89 2.39
CA ILE A 150 -18.07 -3.71 1.54
C ILE A 150 -18.89 -2.51 2.03
N LEU A 151 -20.19 -2.72 2.27
CA LEU A 151 -21.09 -1.67 2.73
C LEU A 151 -20.69 -1.13 4.11
N SER A 152 -20.27 -2.01 5.03
CA SER A 152 -19.80 -1.61 6.36
C SER A 152 -18.52 -0.76 6.30
N SER A 153 -17.55 -1.15 5.47
CA SER A 153 -16.29 -0.43 5.31
C SER A 153 -16.46 0.94 4.67
N ILE A 154 -17.25 1.03 3.58
CA ILE A 154 -17.59 2.31 2.95
C ILE A 154 -18.28 3.21 3.97
N ARG A 155 -19.24 2.68 4.76
CA ARG A 155 -19.94 3.44 5.80
C ARG A 155 -18.96 3.98 6.86
N ASN A 156 -18.00 3.19 7.31
CA ASN A 156 -17.04 3.62 8.33
C ASN A 156 -16.04 4.65 7.79
N PHE A 157 -15.58 4.48 6.55
CA PHE A 157 -14.74 5.46 5.86
C PHE A 157 -15.47 6.81 5.70
N LEU A 158 -16.73 6.78 5.23
CA LEU A 158 -17.57 7.97 5.13
C LEU A 158 -17.81 8.64 6.49
N LYS A 159 -18.10 7.87 7.54
CA LYS A 159 -18.21 8.41 8.91
C LYS A 159 -16.93 9.13 9.35
N SER A 160 -15.76 8.56 9.04
CA SER A 160 -14.47 9.19 9.32
C SER A 160 -14.30 10.53 8.58
N LEU A 161 -14.81 10.64 7.35
CA LEU A 161 -14.79 11.89 6.58
C LEU A 161 -15.78 12.93 7.12
N PHE A 162 -16.99 12.51 7.50
CA PHE A 162 -18.04 13.43 7.96
C PHE A 162 -17.90 13.87 9.42
N ASN A 163 -17.24 13.09 10.28
CA ASN A 163 -17.00 13.48 11.68
C ASN A 163 -15.81 14.44 11.85
N LYS A 164 -15.25 14.95 10.74
CA LYS A 164 -14.15 15.92 10.71
C LYS A 164 -14.60 17.34 10.34
N ARG A 165 -15.89 17.63 10.41
CA ARG A 165 -16.49 18.96 10.26
C ARG A 165 -17.27 19.31 11.51
#